data_AF-A0A2H0XEX3-F1
#
_entry.id   AF-A0A2H0XEX3-F1
#
_cell.length_a   1.000
_cell.length_b   1.000
_cell.length_c   1.000
_cell.angle_alpha   90.00
_cell.angle_beta   90.00
_cell.angle_gamma   90.00
#
_symmetry.space_group_name_H-M   'P 1'
#
loop_
_entity.id
_entity.type
_entity.pdbx_description
1 polymer ?
#
loop_
_entity_poly.entity_id
_entity_poly.type
_entity_poly.pdbx_seq_one_letter_code
_entity_poly.pdbx_strand_id
1 'polypeptide(L)'
;MSVVIVFGIMILLGLLAFALVNRTVGERQITTYLVRYEIAFSAAEGGLEKALLELKRDFADNTTPSWADSFINDIRVGPDSIYDTLYNTTSLGDGGYFVELKNVPDGLGGFLADEIWVKSTGIADGGVKRVIEAYVEVENLSPWDNVISAGKGSADAVIKGNALICGSVHVLGEGLTPFDEAIEMSGGAGIRNYYDGMEAALLYRIPPLPTTIFNGEEVQTLEATLRVKHGRVNLSGTGTVGKPDILGNDYKETIDGVYVTDGYGGTAGVGNIYSDNGTESAYDLEDIVQFPRLDDPYTEPKTGTDYSSYQEYLKSIAYVVTDAAELTVLSNITPNSTFTIGDATNYISMDSATLAINGVIYIDNGGDLNMNIAETKKTITYTGKGDILVTGNVNINVNLLTPYSPNSFPTNILGVMTPNNITFNAANINVMGVFLGEDRITVKKQTDFVGSIVSNYLDLQQTPHIYQVPVLATNLSPNMIAGGPVWVIGVRTWRELKG
;
A
#
# COMPACT_ATOMS: atom_id res chain seq x y z
N MET A 1 43.15 23.19 78.37
CA MET A 1 43.08 22.11 77.35
C MET A 1 41.68 21.93 76.76
N SER A 2 40.58 22.25 77.48
CA SER A 2 39.20 22.07 76.97
C SER A 2 38.73 23.01 75.86
N VAL A 3 39.15 24.28 75.81
CA VAL A 3 38.64 25.24 74.80
C VAL A 3 39.12 24.92 73.38
N VAL A 4 40.37 24.46 73.23
CA VAL A 4 40.96 24.11 71.92
C VAL A 4 40.31 22.84 71.34
N ILE A 5 39.99 21.86 72.18
CA ILE A 5 39.29 20.63 71.77
C ILE A 5 37.85 20.95 71.35
N VAL A 6 37.14 21.80 72.11
CA VAL A 6 35.78 22.24 71.75
C VAL A 6 35.77 23.04 70.45
N PHE A 7 36.73 23.94 70.24
CA PHE A 7 36.84 24.71 68.99
C PHE A 7 37.20 23.82 67.80
N GLY A 8 38.10 22.84 67.98
CA GLY A 8 38.44 21.85 66.97
C GLY A 8 37.24 20.98 66.56
N ILE A 9 36.43 20.54 67.54
CA ILE A 9 35.20 19.78 67.28
C ILE A 9 34.16 20.62 66.56
N MET A 10 33.99 21.90 66.91
CA MET A 10 33.04 22.78 66.22
C MET A 10 33.44 23.07 64.77
N ILE A 11 34.74 23.25 64.50
CA ILE A 11 35.24 23.39 63.11
C ILE A 11 35.01 22.09 62.33
N LEU A 12 35.28 20.93 62.93
CA LEU A 12 35.05 19.64 62.30
C LEU A 12 33.57 19.40 61.98
N LEU A 13 32.67 19.75 62.90
CA LEU A 13 31.22 19.67 62.71
C LEU A 13 30.72 20.65 61.65
N GLY A 14 31.29 21.86 61.59
CA GLY A 14 30.99 22.85 60.55
C GLY A 14 31.41 22.37 59.15
N LEU A 15 32.60 21.76 59.03
CA LEU A 15 33.08 21.17 57.78
C LEU A 15 32.24 19.96 57.35
N LEU A 16 31.83 19.10 58.30
CA LEU A 16 30.93 17.98 58.01
C LEU A 16 29.54 18.45 57.56
N ALA A 17 28.98 19.45 58.22
CA ALA A 17 27.69 20.04 57.85
C ALA A 17 27.75 20.67 56.44
N PHE A 18 28.84 21.38 56.12
CA PHE A 18 29.06 21.95 54.79
C PHE A 18 29.20 20.88 53.71
N ALA A 19 29.93 19.80 53.98
CA ALA A 19 30.06 18.67 53.07
C ALA A 19 28.72 17.95 52.81
N LEU A 20 27.91 17.75 53.85
CA LEU A 20 26.57 17.16 53.74
C LEU A 20 25.62 18.05 52.92
N VAL A 21 25.60 19.36 53.19
CA VAL A 21 24.77 20.32 52.43
C VAL A 21 25.18 20.33 50.96
N ASN A 22 26.48 20.38 50.65
CA ASN A 22 26.95 20.36 49.26
C ASN A 22 26.60 19.06 48.54
N ARG A 23 26.69 17.91 49.23
CA ARG A 23 26.28 16.62 48.68
C ARG A 23 24.77 16.58 48.39
N THR A 24 23.94 17.02 49.33
CA THR A 24 22.49 17.07 49.14
C THR A 24 22.07 18.06 48.05
N VAL A 25 22.75 19.21 47.94
CA VAL A 25 22.53 20.16 46.84
C VAL A 25 22.92 19.54 45.50
N GLY A 26 24.05 18.82 45.42
CA GLY A 26 24.47 18.10 44.22
C GLY A 26 23.49 17.00 43.80
N GLU A 27 23.06 16.14 44.75
CA GLU A 27 22.07 15.08 44.48
C GLU A 27 20.71 15.65 44.04
N ARG A 28 20.26 16.77 44.64
CA ARG A 28 19.05 17.49 44.21
C ARG A 28 19.21 18.09 42.81
N GLN A 29 20.35 18.68 42.48
CA GLN A 29 20.61 19.22 41.15
C GLN A 29 20.60 18.11 40.09
N ILE A 30 21.24 16.96 40.35
CA ILE A 30 21.23 15.81 39.45
C ILE A 30 19.81 15.27 39.26
N THR A 31 19.06 15.08 40.35
CA THR A 31 17.68 14.59 40.28
C THR A 31 16.78 15.57 39.53
N THR A 32 16.93 16.87 39.77
CA THR A 32 16.15 17.91 39.09
C THR A 32 16.50 17.96 37.60
N TYR A 33 17.78 17.77 37.26
CA TYR A 33 18.23 17.67 35.88
C TYR A 33 17.64 16.43 35.18
N LEU A 34 17.65 15.26 35.82
CA LEU A 34 17.04 14.04 35.28
C LEU A 34 15.52 14.21 35.07
N VAL A 35 14.80 14.80 36.01
CA VAL A 35 13.36 15.07 35.85
C VAL A 35 13.11 16.01 34.66
N ARG A 36 13.90 17.08 34.51
CA ARG A 36 13.78 17.99 33.36
C ARG A 36 14.18 17.34 32.05
N TYR A 37 15.13 16.42 32.09
CA TYR A 37 15.57 15.63 30.94
C TYR A 37 14.46 14.73 30.42
N GLU A 38 13.71 14.08 31.33
CA GLU A 38 12.51 13.30 31.00
C GLU A 38 11.39 14.20 30.46
N ILE A 39 11.10 15.33 31.11
CA ILE A 39 10.07 16.28 30.62
C ILE A 39 10.39 16.76 29.20
N ALA A 40 11.65 17.14 28.94
CA ALA A 40 12.06 17.55 27.61
C ALA A 40 11.98 16.40 26.60
N PHE A 41 12.24 15.16 27.00
CA PHE A 41 12.11 14.01 26.11
C PHE A 41 10.65 13.71 25.76
N SER A 42 9.77 13.60 26.76
CA SER A 42 8.34 13.39 26.54
C SER A 42 7.70 14.54 25.75
N ALA A 43 8.18 15.78 25.93
CA ALA A 43 7.75 16.90 25.09
C ALA A 43 8.18 16.71 23.61
N ALA A 44 9.40 16.23 23.38
CA ALA A 44 9.87 15.90 22.03
C ALA A 44 9.03 14.77 21.40
N GLU A 45 8.71 13.71 22.15
CA GLU A 45 7.83 12.62 21.68
C GLU A 45 6.43 13.15 21.32
N GLY A 46 5.81 13.95 22.20
CA GLY A 46 4.51 14.55 21.90
C GLY A 46 4.53 15.48 20.67
N GLY A 47 5.65 16.17 20.43
CA GLY A 47 5.84 16.95 19.21
C GLY A 47 5.99 16.09 17.96
N LEU A 48 6.69 14.96 18.05
CA LEU A 48 6.82 14.01 16.95
C LEU A 48 5.45 13.42 16.60
N GLU A 49 4.69 12.92 17.58
CA GLU A 49 3.35 12.37 17.36
C GLU A 49 2.40 13.36 16.70
N LYS A 50 2.42 14.63 17.14
CA LYS A 50 1.62 15.67 16.49
C LYS A 50 2.06 15.91 15.04
N ALA A 51 3.37 15.93 14.78
CA ALA A 51 3.90 16.09 13.43
C ALA A 51 3.43 14.95 12.51
N LEU A 52 3.49 13.71 12.99
CA LEU A 52 3.03 12.54 12.23
C LEU A 52 1.54 12.63 11.88
N LEU A 53 0.70 13.06 12.83
CA LEU A 53 -0.72 13.27 12.57
C LEU A 53 -0.95 14.33 11.48
N GLU A 54 -0.20 15.42 11.50
CA GLU A 54 -0.36 16.54 10.58
C GLU A 54 0.15 16.19 9.18
N LEU A 55 1.30 15.53 9.09
CA LEU A 55 1.83 14.95 7.85
C LEU A 55 0.83 13.99 7.22
N LYS A 56 0.22 13.11 8.01
CA LYS A 56 -0.81 12.19 7.53
C LYS A 56 -2.03 12.92 6.96
N ARG A 57 -2.49 13.98 7.64
CA ARG A 57 -3.64 14.77 7.20
C ARG A 57 -3.34 15.50 5.89
N ASP A 58 -2.18 16.14 5.81
CA ASP A 58 -1.73 16.85 4.62
C ASP A 58 -1.70 15.92 3.40
N PHE A 59 -1.08 14.75 3.57
CA PHE A 59 -0.98 13.76 2.51
C PHE A 59 -2.35 13.23 2.05
N ALA A 60 -3.28 13.02 3.00
CA ALA A 60 -4.61 12.49 2.70
C ALA A 60 -5.55 13.52 2.06
N ASP A 61 -5.40 14.81 2.38
CA ASP A 61 -6.29 15.88 1.93
C ASP A 61 -5.85 16.47 0.57
N ASN A 62 -4.58 16.27 0.17
CA ASN A 62 -4.03 16.77 -1.08
C ASN A 62 -4.56 16.03 -2.32
N THR A 63 -4.89 16.78 -3.38
CA THR A 63 -5.34 16.21 -4.67
C THR A 63 -4.23 15.43 -5.37
N THR A 64 -2.98 15.81 -5.12
CA THR A 64 -1.77 15.09 -5.51
C THR A 64 -0.94 14.92 -4.23
N PRO A 65 -1.14 13.82 -3.50
CA PRO A 65 -0.45 13.59 -2.22
C PRO A 65 1.07 13.73 -2.36
N SER A 66 1.66 14.63 -1.58
CA SER A 66 3.10 14.90 -1.57
C SER A 66 3.44 15.81 -0.41
N TRP A 67 4.50 15.49 0.34
CA TRP A 67 5.17 16.37 1.28
C TRP A 67 6.30 17.19 0.62
N ALA A 68 6.59 16.95 -0.65
CA ALA A 68 7.59 17.69 -1.43
C ALA A 68 7.00 18.94 -2.12
N ASP A 69 5.71 19.22 -1.92
CA ASP A 69 4.99 20.32 -2.59
C ASP A 69 5.20 21.70 -1.93
N SER A 70 6.07 21.78 -0.92
CA SER A 70 6.42 22.96 -0.12
C SER A 70 5.42 23.38 0.95
N PHE A 71 4.34 22.62 1.16
CA PHE A 71 3.31 22.95 2.12
C PHE A 71 2.90 21.73 2.92
N ILE A 72 2.77 21.89 4.23
CA ILE A 72 2.18 20.87 5.09
C ILE A 72 1.00 21.51 5.82
N ASN A 73 -0.23 21.16 5.45
CA ASN A 73 -1.48 21.75 5.95
C ASN A 73 -1.46 23.29 5.88
N ASP A 74 -1.22 23.84 4.70
CA ASP A 74 -1.08 25.29 4.42
C ASP A 74 0.12 25.98 5.10
N ILE A 75 0.95 25.25 5.84
CA ILE A 75 2.18 25.78 6.41
C ILE A 75 3.28 25.61 5.39
N ARG A 76 3.87 26.73 4.97
CA ARG A 76 5.02 26.69 4.06
C ARG A 76 6.21 26.05 4.78
N VAL A 77 6.63 24.90 4.28
CA VAL A 77 7.83 24.18 4.68
C VAL A 77 8.61 24.03 3.38
N GLY A 78 9.70 24.78 3.20
CA GLY A 78 10.39 24.83 1.91
C GLY A 78 10.69 23.43 1.36
N PRO A 79 10.62 23.19 0.03
CA PRO A 79 11.11 21.95 -0.53
C PRO A 79 12.64 22.11 -0.60
N ASP A 80 13.28 22.07 0.55
CA ASP A 80 14.72 22.21 0.65
C ASP A 80 15.31 21.10 1.53
N SER A 81 16.61 20.90 1.36
CA SER A 81 17.38 19.91 2.11
C SER A 81 17.81 20.42 3.49
N ILE A 82 17.21 21.52 3.96
CA ILE A 82 17.44 22.07 5.30
C ILE A 82 16.19 21.88 6.16
N TYR A 83 16.35 22.06 7.46
CA TYR A 83 15.23 21.95 8.38
C TYR A 83 14.43 23.26 8.37
N ASP A 84 13.15 23.16 8.05
CA ASP A 84 12.20 24.28 8.07
C ASP A 84 11.15 24.06 9.17
N THR A 85 10.71 25.14 9.80
CA THR A 85 9.85 25.03 11.00
C THR A 85 8.40 24.75 10.61
N LEU A 86 7.89 23.59 11.01
CA LEU A 86 6.47 23.25 10.87
C LEU A 86 5.63 23.97 11.94
N TYR A 87 6.02 23.85 13.21
CA TYR A 87 5.40 24.62 14.30
C TYR A 87 6.43 25.20 15.24
N ASN A 88 6.18 26.45 15.63
CA ASN A 88 6.91 27.11 16.71
C ASN A 88 6.62 26.46 18.07
N THR A 89 7.34 26.91 19.10
CA THR A 89 7.25 26.36 20.45
C THR A 89 5.80 26.29 20.96
N THR A 90 5.33 25.06 21.15
CA THR A 90 4.01 24.71 21.66
C THR A 90 4.15 24.12 23.06
N SER A 91 3.32 24.57 24.00
CA SER A 91 3.35 24.05 25.38
C SER A 91 2.74 22.65 25.45
N LEU A 92 3.35 21.78 26.24
CA LEU A 92 2.85 20.44 26.56
C LEU A 92 3.21 20.09 28.00
N GLY A 93 2.22 20.13 28.90
CA GLY A 93 2.44 19.92 30.34
C GLY A 93 3.43 20.95 30.92
N ASP A 94 4.44 20.45 31.64
CA ASP A 94 5.51 21.24 32.27
C ASP A 94 6.67 21.60 31.30
N GLY A 95 6.51 21.28 30.01
CA GLY A 95 7.48 21.58 28.97
C GLY A 95 6.85 22.20 27.73
N GLY A 96 7.62 22.21 26.65
CA GLY A 96 7.13 22.56 25.32
C GLY A 96 7.99 21.93 24.24
N TYR A 97 7.54 21.97 23.01
CA TYR A 97 8.26 21.42 21.88
C TYR A 97 8.14 22.32 20.66
N PHE A 98 9.06 22.20 19.72
CA PHE A 98 8.89 22.70 18.36
C PHE A 98 9.30 21.63 17.37
N VAL A 99 8.76 21.71 16.16
CA VAL A 99 8.95 20.70 15.10
C VAL A 99 9.52 21.38 13.87
N GLU A 100 10.54 20.75 13.33
CA GLU A 100 11.14 21.09 12.05
C GLU A 100 11.06 19.88 11.12
N LEU A 101 10.92 20.14 9.82
CA LEU A 101 10.86 19.14 8.77
C LEU A 101 11.96 19.38 7.75
N LYS A 102 12.41 18.32 7.08
CA LYS A 102 13.39 18.41 5.99
C LYS A 102 13.07 17.35 4.95
N ASN A 103 12.86 17.77 3.71
CA ASN A 103 12.58 16.85 2.61
C ASN A 103 13.77 15.95 2.29
N VAL A 104 13.47 14.76 1.76
CA VAL A 104 14.48 13.78 1.33
C VAL A 104 14.75 14.00 -0.16
N PRO A 105 15.99 14.29 -0.59
CA PRO A 105 16.32 14.42 -2.01
C PRO A 105 16.08 13.11 -2.76
N ASP A 106 15.49 13.19 -3.95
CA ASP A 106 15.25 12.03 -4.84
C ASP A 106 16.51 11.57 -5.62
N GLY A 107 17.60 12.35 -5.55
CA GLY A 107 18.82 12.12 -6.32
C GLY A 107 18.76 12.60 -7.78
N LEU A 108 17.61 13.05 -8.26
CA LEU A 108 17.34 13.58 -9.61
C LEU A 108 17.19 15.11 -9.65
N GLY A 109 17.35 15.77 -8.50
CA GLY A 109 17.25 17.23 -8.36
C GLY A 109 15.89 17.71 -7.83
N GLY A 110 15.03 16.78 -7.43
CA GLY A 110 13.81 17.02 -6.67
C GLY A 110 13.87 16.40 -5.27
N PHE A 111 12.69 16.08 -4.74
CA PHE A 111 12.50 15.49 -3.43
C PHE A 111 11.46 14.38 -3.50
N LEU A 112 11.64 13.35 -2.68
CA LEU A 112 10.69 12.26 -2.53
C LEU A 112 9.37 12.81 -1.96
N ALA A 113 8.26 12.39 -2.58
CA ALA A 113 6.94 12.93 -2.27
C ALA A 113 6.42 12.40 -0.92
N ASP A 114 6.81 11.19 -0.54
CA ASP A 114 6.24 10.35 0.50
C ASP A 114 7.20 10.12 1.68
N GLU A 115 8.38 10.75 1.64
CA GLU A 115 9.41 10.63 2.67
C GLU A 115 9.88 11.98 3.20
N ILE A 116 10.03 12.06 4.52
CA ILE A 116 10.46 13.29 5.19
C ILE A 116 11.22 13.01 6.48
N TRP A 117 12.21 13.87 6.78
CA TRP A 117 12.83 13.89 8.10
C TRP A 117 12.03 14.79 9.03
N VAL A 118 11.63 14.26 10.18
CA VAL A 118 10.98 15.01 11.25
C VAL A 118 11.94 15.21 12.40
N LYS A 119 12.18 16.45 12.80
CA LYS A 119 12.95 16.79 13.98
C LYS A 119 12.06 17.47 15.01
N SER A 120 11.87 16.80 16.14
CA SER A 120 11.11 17.33 17.27
C SER A 120 12.07 17.67 18.41
N THR A 121 12.07 18.95 18.82
CA THR A 121 12.89 19.41 19.95
C THR A 121 11.99 19.73 21.12
N GLY A 122 12.09 18.93 22.17
CA GLY A 122 11.44 19.19 23.44
C GLY A 122 12.31 20.05 24.37
N ILE A 123 11.65 20.89 25.15
CA ILE A 123 12.22 21.92 26.00
C ILE A 123 11.58 21.80 27.38
N ALA A 124 12.40 21.76 28.42
CA ALA A 124 11.98 21.87 29.80
C ALA A 124 12.61 23.11 30.45
N ASP A 125 12.05 23.49 31.60
CA ASP A 125 12.52 24.62 32.40
C ASP A 125 14.03 24.57 32.69
N GLY A 126 14.65 25.75 32.69
CA GLY A 126 16.10 25.88 32.83
C GLY A 126 16.89 25.54 31.56
N GLY A 127 16.22 25.48 30.41
CA GLY A 127 16.86 25.38 29.10
C GLY A 127 17.33 23.98 28.71
N VAL A 128 16.87 22.95 29.42
CA VAL A 128 17.16 21.55 29.06
C VAL A 128 16.41 21.23 27.78
N LYS A 129 17.13 20.73 26.78
CA LYS A 129 16.59 20.36 25.48
C LYS A 129 16.89 18.91 25.15
N ARG A 130 15.97 18.27 24.43
CA ARG A 130 16.13 16.93 23.85
C ARG A 130 15.61 16.96 22.43
N VAL A 131 16.30 16.30 21.54
CA VAL A 131 16.01 16.34 20.11
C VAL A 131 15.86 14.92 19.60
N ILE A 132 14.69 14.62 19.07
CA ILE A 132 14.40 13.40 18.33
C ILE A 132 14.42 13.74 16.86
N GLU A 133 15.17 12.99 16.07
CA GLU A 133 15.16 13.06 14.61
C GLU A 133 14.70 11.70 14.08
N ALA A 134 13.60 11.71 13.34
CA ALA A 134 12.92 10.54 12.80
C ALA A 134 12.87 10.61 11.27
N TYR A 135 13.11 9.48 10.62
CA TYR A 135 12.81 9.28 9.21
C TYR A 135 11.39 8.74 9.09
N VAL A 136 10.56 9.46 8.36
CA VAL A 136 9.13 9.20 8.26
C VAL A 136 8.77 8.97 6.82
N GLU A 137 7.97 7.95 6.60
CA GLU A 137 7.46 7.55 5.29
C GLU A 137 5.94 7.34 5.39
N VAL A 138 5.23 7.62 4.31
CA VAL A 138 3.81 7.30 4.19
C VAL A 138 3.59 6.28 3.09
N GLU A 139 2.88 5.21 3.41
CA GLU A 139 2.60 4.11 2.48
C GLU A 139 1.09 3.98 2.27
N ASN A 140 0.68 3.70 1.03
CA ASN A 140 -0.71 3.36 0.73
C ASN A 140 -0.95 1.87 0.99
N LEU A 141 -1.67 1.54 2.05
CA LEU A 141 -2.03 0.17 2.36
C LEU A 141 -3.30 -0.31 1.66
N SER A 142 -3.77 0.42 0.65
CA SER A 142 -4.90 -0.04 -0.17
C SER A 142 -4.55 -1.37 -0.84
N PRO A 143 -5.44 -2.38 -0.80
CA PRO A 143 -5.19 -3.65 -1.48
C PRO A 143 -5.04 -3.48 -3.00
N TRP A 144 -5.48 -2.36 -3.55
CA TRP A 144 -5.37 -2.03 -4.96
C TRP A 144 -4.03 -1.43 -5.37
N ASP A 145 -3.20 -1.04 -4.40
CA ASP A 145 -1.82 -0.60 -4.62
C ASP A 145 -0.83 -1.78 -4.71
N ASN A 146 -1.37 -2.98 -4.79
CA ASN A 146 -0.67 -4.21 -5.10
C ASN A 146 -1.21 -4.76 -6.42
N VAL A 147 -0.35 -5.43 -7.20
CA VAL A 147 -0.85 -6.21 -8.36
C VAL A 147 -1.70 -7.40 -7.89
N ILE A 148 -1.33 -7.98 -6.74
CA ILE A 148 -2.10 -9.04 -6.09
C ILE A 148 -2.18 -8.74 -4.58
N SER A 149 -3.41 -8.64 -4.08
CA SER A 149 -3.71 -8.70 -2.64
C SER A 149 -4.52 -9.95 -2.33
N ALA A 150 -3.97 -10.83 -1.51
CA ALA A 150 -4.56 -12.12 -1.25
C ALA A 150 -4.89 -12.33 0.23
N GLY A 151 -6.09 -12.88 0.47
CA GLY A 151 -6.63 -13.11 1.80
C GLY A 151 -6.22 -14.45 2.39
N LYS A 152 -7.21 -15.28 2.72
CA LYS A 152 -7.07 -16.50 3.51
C LYS A 152 -6.30 -17.65 2.84
N GLY A 153 -6.48 -17.82 1.53
CA GLY A 153 -6.01 -18.98 0.77
C GLY A 153 -6.89 -20.22 0.84
N SER A 154 -6.40 -21.30 0.24
CA SER A 154 -6.95 -22.66 0.33
C SER A 154 -6.00 -23.57 1.12
N ALA A 155 -6.38 -24.83 1.36
CA ALA A 155 -5.55 -25.80 2.09
C ALA A 155 -4.18 -26.09 1.45
N ASP A 156 -4.00 -25.78 0.16
CA ASP A 156 -2.75 -26.04 -0.58
C ASP A 156 -1.87 -24.80 -0.69
N ALA A 157 -2.45 -23.66 -1.06
CA ALA A 157 -1.76 -22.37 -1.13
C ALA A 157 -2.74 -21.19 -1.18
N VAL A 158 -2.22 -19.96 -1.03
CA VAL A 158 -2.96 -18.73 -1.33
C VAL A 158 -2.84 -18.37 -2.81
N ILE A 159 -1.61 -18.35 -3.34
CA ILE A 159 -1.31 -18.17 -4.76
C ILE A 159 -0.74 -19.48 -5.29
N LYS A 160 -1.52 -20.18 -6.12
CA LYS A 160 -1.15 -21.49 -6.67
C LYS A 160 -0.80 -21.37 -8.15
N GLY A 161 0.36 -21.93 -8.49
CA GLY A 161 0.78 -22.11 -9.88
C GLY A 161 1.69 -21.00 -10.41
N ASN A 162 2.35 -21.32 -11.53
CA ASN A 162 3.41 -20.50 -12.10
C ASN A 162 2.84 -19.31 -12.87
N ALA A 163 3.35 -18.12 -12.61
CA ALA A 163 3.08 -16.89 -13.35
C ALA A 163 4.26 -15.93 -13.29
N LEU A 164 4.30 -14.96 -14.20
CA LEU A 164 5.15 -13.79 -14.07
C LEU A 164 4.31 -12.66 -13.49
N ILE A 165 4.73 -12.13 -12.35
CA ILE A 165 4.01 -11.08 -11.64
C ILE A 165 4.94 -9.87 -11.56
N CYS A 166 4.56 -8.75 -12.15
CA CYS A 166 5.32 -7.51 -12.14
C CYS A 166 4.59 -6.51 -11.24
N GLY A 167 5.13 -6.28 -10.03
CA GLY A 167 4.54 -5.41 -9.02
C GLY A 167 4.43 -6.03 -7.63
N SER A 168 3.88 -5.25 -6.70
CA SER A 168 3.75 -5.61 -5.28
C SER A 168 2.74 -6.73 -5.04
N VAL A 169 3.12 -7.68 -4.20
CA VAL A 169 2.28 -8.82 -3.81
C VAL A 169 2.13 -8.84 -2.29
N HIS A 170 0.89 -8.79 -1.82
CA HIS A 170 0.56 -8.84 -0.40
C HIS A 170 -0.34 -10.03 -0.11
N VAL A 171 0.13 -10.96 0.74
CA VAL A 171 -0.61 -12.14 1.20
C VAL A 171 -0.82 -12.08 2.71
N LEU A 172 -2.07 -12.17 3.15
CA LEU A 172 -2.41 -12.28 4.57
C LEU A 172 -2.28 -13.73 5.08
N GLY A 173 -2.78 -14.70 4.31
CA GLY A 173 -2.64 -16.12 4.66
C GLY A 173 -3.34 -16.53 5.95
N GLU A 174 -4.43 -15.85 6.35
CA GLU A 174 -5.09 -16.04 7.67
C GLU A 174 -5.58 -17.48 7.95
N GLY A 175 -5.59 -18.36 6.94
CA GLY A 175 -5.93 -19.78 7.07
C GLY A 175 -4.73 -20.72 7.14
N LEU A 176 -3.49 -20.22 7.06
CA LEU A 176 -2.27 -21.00 6.92
C LEU A 176 -1.53 -21.17 8.25
N THR A 177 -0.86 -22.30 8.39
CA THR A 177 0.15 -22.54 9.41
C THR A 177 1.55 -22.14 8.90
N PRO A 178 2.56 -21.99 9.80
CA PRO A 178 3.93 -21.64 9.39
C PRO A 178 4.65 -22.65 8.47
N PHE A 179 4.03 -23.80 8.19
CA PHE A 179 4.57 -24.81 7.28
C PHE A 179 3.80 -24.90 5.97
N ASP A 180 2.63 -24.27 5.89
CA ASP A 180 1.84 -24.23 4.67
C ASP A 180 2.45 -23.21 3.70
N GLU A 181 2.06 -23.33 2.44
CA GLU A 181 2.62 -22.53 1.36
C GLU A 181 1.71 -21.32 1.14
N ALA A 182 2.23 -20.10 1.26
CA ALA A 182 1.49 -18.92 0.82
C ALA A 182 1.57 -18.80 -0.70
N ILE A 183 2.78 -19.00 -1.22
CA ILE A 183 3.13 -18.83 -2.63
C ILE A 183 3.99 -20.02 -3.04
N GLU A 184 3.65 -20.65 -4.16
CA GLU A 184 4.47 -21.69 -4.79
C GLU A 184 4.81 -21.29 -6.23
N MET A 185 6.10 -21.09 -6.52
CA MET A 185 6.56 -20.76 -7.87
C MET A 185 7.77 -21.60 -8.29
N SER A 186 7.81 -21.94 -9.58
CA SER A 186 8.90 -22.68 -10.20
C SER A 186 9.13 -22.29 -11.66
N GLY A 187 10.25 -22.75 -12.24
CA GLY A 187 10.57 -22.48 -13.64
C GLY A 187 10.79 -20.99 -13.92
N GLY A 188 10.28 -20.47 -15.03
CA GLY A 188 10.42 -19.05 -15.39
C GLY A 188 9.54 -18.08 -14.58
N ALA A 189 8.71 -18.60 -13.66
CA ALA A 189 7.81 -17.80 -12.84
C ALA A 189 8.57 -16.88 -11.87
N GLY A 190 7.88 -15.88 -11.35
CA GLY A 190 8.45 -15.02 -10.33
C GLY A 190 7.78 -13.68 -10.18
N ILE A 191 8.28 -12.91 -9.22
CA ILE A 191 7.89 -11.53 -8.96
C ILE A 191 8.99 -10.59 -9.51
N ARG A 192 8.61 -9.47 -10.11
CA ARG A 192 9.51 -8.49 -10.76
C ARG A 192 9.20 -7.08 -10.30
N ASN A 193 10.24 -6.24 -10.31
CA ASN A 193 10.15 -4.81 -10.02
C ASN A 193 10.10 -3.92 -11.29
N TYR A 194 9.89 -4.55 -12.45
CA TYR A 194 9.80 -3.89 -13.74
C TYR A 194 8.87 -4.69 -14.64
N TYR A 195 8.45 -4.12 -15.77
CA TYR A 195 7.64 -4.84 -16.74
C TYR A 195 8.50 -5.81 -17.57
N ASP A 196 8.45 -7.09 -17.20
CA ASP A 196 9.11 -8.18 -17.91
C ASP A 196 8.13 -8.81 -18.92
N GLY A 197 8.37 -8.61 -20.21
CA GLY A 197 7.59 -9.25 -21.28
C GLY A 197 6.25 -8.58 -21.66
N MET A 198 5.95 -7.38 -21.14
CA MET A 198 4.71 -6.66 -21.51
C MET A 198 4.72 -6.23 -22.98
N GLU A 199 3.63 -6.51 -23.70
CA GLU A 199 3.45 -6.07 -25.09
C GLU A 199 3.42 -4.53 -25.18
N ALA A 200 4.10 -3.96 -26.18
CA ALA A 200 4.13 -2.50 -26.42
C ALA A 200 2.73 -1.87 -26.56
N ALA A 201 1.76 -2.62 -27.08
CA ALA A 201 0.38 -2.15 -27.17
C ALA A 201 -0.28 -1.98 -25.80
N LEU A 202 0.04 -2.83 -24.81
CA LEU A 202 -0.44 -2.69 -23.43
C LEU A 202 0.28 -1.55 -22.73
N LEU A 203 1.61 -1.46 -22.90
CA LEU A 203 2.43 -0.38 -22.34
C LEU A 203 1.96 0.99 -22.82
N TYR A 204 1.56 1.12 -24.10
CA TYR A 204 1.03 2.37 -24.65
C TYR A 204 -0.27 2.84 -23.96
N ARG A 205 -1.03 1.94 -23.33
CA ARG A 205 -2.31 2.28 -22.68
C ARG A 205 -2.16 2.74 -21.24
N ILE A 206 -1.00 2.56 -20.62
CA ILE A 206 -0.75 2.85 -19.21
C ILE A 206 0.31 3.94 -19.06
N PRO A 207 0.32 4.67 -17.92
CA PRO A 207 1.39 5.61 -17.61
C PRO A 207 2.77 4.94 -17.57
N PRO A 208 3.83 5.68 -17.91
CA PRO A 208 5.20 5.19 -17.76
C PRO A 208 5.51 4.88 -16.30
N LEU A 209 6.47 3.98 -16.07
CA LEU A 209 6.97 3.69 -14.74
C LEU A 209 7.62 4.93 -14.12
N PRO A 210 7.48 5.13 -12.79
CA PRO A 210 8.33 6.03 -12.02
C PRO A 210 9.82 5.73 -12.24
N THR A 211 10.65 6.75 -12.06
CA THR A 211 12.11 6.64 -12.06
C THR A 211 12.69 6.95 -10.69
N THR A 212 13.76 6.25 -10.32
CA THR A 212 14.51 6.46 -9.07
C THR A 212 16.01 6.33 -9.31
N ILE A 213 16.82 6.71 -8.32
CA ILE A 213 18.25 6.43 -8.33
C ILE A 213 18.54 5.14 -7.56
N PHE A 214 19.10 4.14 -8.25
CA PHE A 214 19.54 2.90 -7.65
C PHE A 214 21.00 2.62 -8.01
N ASN A 215 21.85 2.36 -7.02
CA ASN A 215 23.29 2.13 -7.19
C ASN A 215 24.04 3.18 -8.03
N GLY A 216 23.52 4.42 -8.06
CA GLY A 216 24.11 5.54 -8.80
C GLY A 216 23.63 5.69 -10.25
N GLU A 217 22.64 4.90 -10.68
CA GLU A 217 22.01 4.98 -12.00
C GLU A 217 20.54 5.40 -11.88
N GLU A 218 20.04 6.14 -12.87
CA GLU A 218 18.62 6.46 -13.01
C GLU A 218 17.91 5.27 -13.68
N VAL A 219 16.96 4.67 -12.97
CA VAL A 219 16.28 3.44 -13.39
C VAL A 219 14.77 3.54 -13.21
N GLN A 220 14.02 2.83 -14.04
CA GLN A 220 12.58 2.63 -13.89
C GLN A 220 12.28 1.55 -12.84
N THR A 221 11.25 1.77 -12.03
CA THR A 221 10.89 0.85 -10.95
C THR A 221 9.37 0.80 -10.77
N LEU A 222 8.87 -0.36 -10.33
CA LEU A 222 7.51 -0.53 -9.82
C LEU A 222 7.42 -0.30 -8.31
N GLU A 223 8.54 -0.09 -7.64
CA GLU A 223 8.67 0.00 -6.18
C GLU A 223 8.03 -1.23 -5.50
N ALA A 224 8.19 -2.37 -6.16
CA ALA A 224 7.51 -3.60 -5.81
C ALA A 224 7.99 -4.12 -4.45
N THR A 225 7.02 -4.55 -3.64
CA THR A 225 7.27 -5.24 -2.38
C THR A 225 6.61 -6.62 -2.35
N LEU A 226 7.20 -7.56 -1.61
CA LEU A 226 6.57 -8.85 -1.30
C LEU A 226 6.29 -8.91 0.19
N ARG A 227 5.02 -8.98 0.56
CA ARG A 227 4.58 -9.13 1.95
C ARG A 227 3.78 -10.41 2.15
N VAL A 228 4.18 -11.24 3.10
CA VAL A 228 3.49 -12.47 3.46
C VAL A 228 3.39 -12.57 4.97
N LYS A 229 2.17 -12.38 5.50
CA LYS A 229 1.90 -12.41 6.94
C LYS A 229 1.93 -13.83 7.51
N HIS A 230 1.31 -14.79 6.81
CA HIS A 230 1.30 -16.21 7.16
C HIS A 230 1.54 -17.10 5.93
N GLY A 231 2.24 -18.21 6.14
CA GLY A 231 2.65 -19.17 5.12
C GLY A 231 4.01 -18.86 4.49
N ARG A 232 4.61 -19.89 3.88
CA ARG A 232 5.96 -19.81 3.27
C ARG A 232 5.93 -19.36 1.83
N VAL A 233 7.02 -18.73 1.41
CA VAL A 233 7.31 -18.48 0.00
C VAL A 233 8.19 -19.61 -0.54
N ASN A 234 7.61 -20.49 -1.35
CA ASN A 234 8.29 -21.64 -1.92
C ASN A 234 8.77 -21.36 -3.34
N LEU A 235 10.09 -21.36 -3.52
CA LEU A 235 10.75 -21.19 -4.82
C LEU A 235 11.53 -22.45 -5.19
N SER A 236 11.22 -22.99 -6.36
CA SER A 236 11.90 -24.17 -6.91
C SER A 236 12.42 -23.93 -8.33
N GLY A 237 13.45 -24.68 -8.71
CA GLY A 237 14.11 -24.51 -10.02
C GLY A 237 14.65 -23.09 -10.21
N THR A 238 14.22 -22.41 -11.28
CA THR A 238 14.66 -21.05 -11.64
C THR A 238 13.68 -19.94 -11.24
N GLY A 239 12.66 -20.25 -10.43
CA GLY A 239 11.67 -19.25 -10.01
C GLY A 239 12.30 -18.25 -9.05
N THR A 240 12.02 -16.95 -9.21
CA THR A 240 12.68 -15.89 -8.43
C THR A 240 11.73 -14.81 -7.94
N VAL A 241 12.06 -14.20 -6.80
CA VAL A 241 11.50 -12.90 -6.38
C VAL A 241 12.60 -11.87 -6.63
N GLY A 242 12.34 -10.92 -7.53
CA GLY A 242 13.37 -10.05 -8.09
C GLY A 242 14.35 -10.78 -9.01
N LYS A 243 15.37 -10.05 -9.45
CA LYS A 243 16.54 -10.55 -10.17
C LYS A 243 17.81 -9.90 -9.62
N PRO A 244 19.00 -10.49 -9.85
CA PRO A 244 20.25 -9.81 -9.55
C PRO A 244 20.32 -8.47 -10.26
N ASP A 245 20.80 -7.44 -9.56
CA ASP A 245 21.09 -6.13 -10.13
C ASP A 245 22.11 -6.24 -11.28
N ILE A 246 21.80 -5.61 -12.41
CA ILE A 246 22.68 -5.55 -13.59
C ILE A 246 22.92 -4.09 -13.95
N LEU A 247 24.11 -3.61 -13.59
CA LEU A 247 24.56 -2.25 -13.90
C LEU A 247 24.43 -1.93 -15.41
N GLY A 248 23.86 -0.77 -15.71
CA GLY A 248 23.64 -0.24 -17.05
C GLY A 248 22.29 -0.60 -17.67
N ASN A 249 21.39 -1.28 -16.94
CA ASN A 249 20.00 -1.44 -17.34
C ASN A 249 19.18 -0.19 -16.97
N ASP A 250 18.14 0.08 -17.77
CA ASP A 250 17.26 1.24 -17.55
C ASP A 250 16.16 0.97 -16.50
N TYR A 251 16.22 -0.16 -15.79
CA TYR A 251 15.20 -0.60 -14.83
C TYR A 251 15.83 -1.33 -13.65
N LYS A 252 15.15 -1.27 -12.50
CA LYS A 252 15.59 -1.91 -11.26
C LYS A 252 15.15 -3.38 -11.21
N GLU A 253 16.09 -4.30 -11.04
CA GLU A 253 15.80 -5.74 -10.97
C GLU A 253 15.41 -6.25 -9.58
N THR A 254 16.02 -5.68 -8.53
CA THR A 254 15.78 -6.09 -7.14
C THR A 254 14.43 -5.56 -6.67
N ILE A 255 13.76 -6.34 -5.82
CA ILE A 255 12.52 -5.93 -5.14
C ILE A 255 12.89 -4.98 -4.00
N ASP A 256 12.12 -3.92 -3.80
CA ASP A 256 12.42 -2.87 -2.81
C ASP A 256 12.37 -3.43 -1.39
N GLY A 257 11.44 -4.34 -1.12
CA GLY A 257 11.34 -5.02 0.17
C GLY A 257 10.66 -6.37 0.12
N VAL A 258 11.18 -7.30 0.91
CA VAL A 258 10.55 -8.59 1.19
C VAL A 258 10.32 -8.71 2.69
N TYR A 259 9.08 -9.05 3.07
CA TYR A 259 8.62 -9.14 4.46
C TYR A 259 7.82 -10.44 4.64
N VAL A 260 8.46 -11.52 5.10
CA VAL A 260 7.89 -12.87 5.13
C VAL A 260 8.05 -13.48 6.51
N THR A 261 6.94 -13.67 7.24
CA THR A 261 6.97 -14.16 8.64
C THR A 261 7.47 -15.59 8.77
N ASP A 262 6.95 -16.50 7.95
CA ASP A 262 7.16 -17.95 8.13
C ASP A 262 8.32 -18.50 7.29
N GLY A 263 9.05 -17.61 6.62
CA GLY A 263 10.26 -17.89 5.85
C GLY A 263 10.00 -18.50 4.46
N TYR A 264 11.02 -19.19 3.97
CA TYR A 264 11.12 -19.63 2.57
C TYR A 264 11.32 -21.14 2.48
N GLY A 265 10.83 -21.74 1.39
CA GLY A 265 11.00 -23.15 1.09
C GLY A 265 11.23 -23.42 -0.40
N GLY A 266 11.01 -24.67 -0.81
CA GLY A 266 11.36 -25.15 -2.15
C GLY A 266 12.85 -25.45 -2.32
N THR A 267 13.24 -25.88 -3.53
CA THR A 267 14.63 -26.31 -3.78
C THR A 267 15.62 -25.17 -3.90
N ALA A 268 15.14 -23.96 -4.23
CA ALA A 268 15.95 -22.76 -4.33
C ALA A 268 15.82 -21.88 -3.09
N GLY A 269 14.60 -21.73 -2.56
CA GLY A 269 14.32 -20.96 -1.34
C GLY A 269 14.93 -19.56 -1.36
N VAL A 270 15.61 -19.21 -0.27
CA VAL A 270 16.26 -17.90 -0.05
C VAL A 270 17.25 -17.53 -1.15
N GLY A 271 17.91 -18.51 -1.80
CA GLY A 271 18.92 -18.24 -2.83
C GLY A 271 18.40 -17.57 -4.10
N ASN A 272 17.08 -17.56 -4.30
CA ASN A 272 16.40 -16.94 -5.44
C ASN A 272 15.57 -15.70 -5.04
N ILE A 273 15.85 -15.11 -3.87
CA ILE A 273 15.28 -13.84 -3.43
C ILE A 273 16.33 -12.74 -3.63
N TYR A 274 15.96 -11.71 -4.39
CA TYR A 274 16.79 -10.54 -4.67
C TYR A 274 16.04 -9.28 -4.24
N SER A 275 16.37 -8.78 -3.06
CA SER A 275 15.71 -7.66 -2.42
C SER A 275 16.69 -6.75 -1.69
N ASP A 276 16.34 -5.48 -1.56
CA ASP A 276 17.23 -4.47 -0.98
C ASP A 276 17.34 -4.61 0.54
N ASN A 277 16.27 -5.08 1.19
CA ASN A 277 16.24 -5.36 2.62
C ASN A 277 16.68 -6.80 2.99
N GLY A 278 17.13 -7.60 2.01
CA GLY A 278 17.46 -9.01 2.22
C GLY A 278 16.23 -9.88 2.55
N THR A 279 16.41 -10.91 3.38
CA THR A 279 15.39 -11.95 3.61
C THR A 279 15.03 -12.19 5.08
N GLU A 280 15.53 -11.34 5.97
CA GLU A 280 15.38 -11.52 7.42
C GLU A 280 14.18 -10.76 8.01
N SER A 281 13.60 -9.83 7.24
CA SER A 281 12.46 -9.03 7.68
C SER A 281 11.18 -9.85 7.70
N ALA A 282 10.52 -9.91 8.85
CA ALA A 282 9.17 -10.46 8.97
C ALA A 282 8.12 -9.45 8.46
N TYR A 283 6.86 -9.88 8.39
CA TYR A 283 5.74 -9.02 8.05
C TYR A 283 5.67 -7.76 8.94
N ASP A 284 5.53 -6.58 8.32
CA ASP A 284 5.80 -5.26 8.89
C ASP A 284 4.55 -4.41 9.17
N LEU A 285 3.35 -4.90 8.81
CA LEU A 285 2.09 -4.12 8.91
C LEU A 285 1.16 -4.57 10.03
N GLU A 286 1.62 -5.47 10.92
CA GLU A 286 0.86 -5.98 12.07
C GLU A 286 -0.57 -6.43 11.70
N ASP A 287 -1.60 -5.90 12.37
CA ASP A 287 -3.02 -6.14 12.10
C ASP A 287 -3.71 -4.96 11.39
N ILE A 288 -2.93 -4.02 10.84
CA ILE A 288 -3.46 -2.80 10.22
C ILE A 288 -4.24 -3.14 8.94
N VAL A 289 -3.74 -4.11 8.17
CA VAL A 289 -4.36 -4.52 6.91
C VAL A 289 -5.20 -5.77 7.11
N GLN A 290 -6.43 -5.73 6.60
CA GLN A 290 -7.38 -6.83 6.59
C GLN A 290 -7.89 -7.06 5.17
N PHE A 291 -8.31 -8.30 4.89
CA PHE A 291 -8.93 -8.61 3.60
C PHE A 291 -10.28 -7.90 3.49
N PRO A 292 -10.54 -7.10 2.44
CA PRO A 292 -11.81 -6.41 2.30
C PRO A 292 -12.93 -7.40 1.98
N ARG A 293 -14.00 -7.44 2.79
CA ARG A 293 -15.17 -8.26 2.50
C ARG A 293 -16.39 -7.41 2.14
N LEU A 294 -17.06 -7.81 1.09
CA LEU A 294 -18.31 -7.27 0.58
C LEU A 294 -19.43 -7.42 1.62
N ASP A 295 -19.36 -8.41 2.51
CA ASP A 295 -20.26 -8.59 3.64
C ASP A 295 -19.89 -7.77 4.89
N ASP A 296 -18.74 -7.08 4.90
CA ASP A 296 -18.32 -6.24 6.03
C ASP A 296 -19.24 -5.02 6.17
N PRO A 297 -19.63 -4.64 7.41
CA PRO A 297 -20.36 -3.42 7.67
C PRO A 297 -19.63 -2.18 7.12
N TYR A 298 -20.39 -1.21 6.62
CA TYR A 298 -19.83 -0.01 6.01
C TYR A 298 -20.55 1.25 6.45
N THR A 299 -19.79 2.25 6.89
CA THR A 299 -20.29 3.59 7.17
C THR A 299 -19.85 4.53 6.04
N GLU A 300 -20.81 5.11 5.32
CA GLU A 300 -20.50 6.01 4.22
C GLU A 300 -19.92 7.33 4.77
N PRO A 301 -18.70 7.74 4.38
CA PRO A 301 -18.01 8.84 5.05
C PRO A 301 -18.65 10.23 4.90
N LYS A 302 -19.42 10.51 3.84
CA LYS A 302 -19.94 11.86 3.56
C LYS A 302 -21.24 12.16 4.30
N THR A 303 -22.06 11.14 4.50
CA THR A 303 -23.40 11.18 5.08
C THR A 303 -23.41 10.60 6.49
N GLY A 304 -22.44 9.74 6.83
CA GLY A 304 -22.39 8.99 8.09
C GLY A 304 -23.46 7.89 8.16
N THR A 305 -24.00 7.46 7.01
CA THR A 305 -25.04 6.42 6.98
C THR A 305 -24.39 5.04 7.15
N ASP A 306 -24.89 4.27 8.12
CA ASP A 306 -24.45 2.90 8.36
C ASP A 306 -25.22 1.91 7.49
N TYR A 307 -24.48 1.01 6.84
CA TYR A 307 -24.98 -0.13 6.08
C TYR A 307 -24.48 -1.41 6.73
N SER A 308 -25.33 -2.45 6.75
CA SER A 308 -24.97 -3.73 7.35
C SER A 308 -23.90 -4.49 6.57
N SER A 309 -23.68 -4.14 5.29
CA SER A 309 -22.62 -4.66 4.45
C SER A 309 -22.23 -3.62 3.38
N TYR A 310 -21.03 -3.77 2.79
CA TYR A 310 -20.64 -3.00 1.60
C TYR A 310 -21.56 -3.29 0.40
N GLN A 311 -22.07 -4.51 0.26
CA GLN A 311 -23.07 -4.84 -0.76
C GLN A 311 -24.35 -4.03 -0.63
N GLU A 312 -24.87 -3.85 0.59
CA GLU A 312 -26.08 -3.05 0.81
C GLU A 312 -25.84 -1.57 0.49
N TYR A 313 -24.64 -1.05 0.81
CA TYR A 313 -24.23 0.28 0.39
C TYR A 313 -24.24 0.41 -1.14
N LEU A 314 -23.55 -0.48 -1.86
CA LEU A 314 -23.52 -0.44 -3.32
C LEU A 314 -24.93 -0.57 -3.93
N LYS A 315 -25.76 -1.46 -3.39
CA LYS A 315 -27.14 -1.65 -3.82
C LYS A 315 -27.98 -0.37 -3.68
N SER A 316 -27.68 0.47 -2.68
CA SER A 316 -28.39 1.74 -2.46
C SER A 316 -28.06 2.84 -3.48
N ILE A 317 -26.89 2.78 -4.12
CA ILE A 317 -26.41 3.80 -5.08
C ILE A 317 -26.40 3.31 -6.53
N ALA A 318 -26.55 2.00 -6.76
CA ALA A 318 -26.43 1.36 -8.06
C ALA A 318 -27.73 1.32 -8.86
N TYR A 319 -27.60 1.04 -10.16
CA TYR A 319 -28.69 0.43 -10.92
C TYR A 319 -28.73 -1.07 -10.62
N VAL A 320 -29.82 -1.51 -9.99
CA VAL A 320 -29.98 -2.91 -9.55
C VAL A 320 -30.67 -3.74 -10.63
N VAL A 321 -29.91 -4.61 -11.28
CA VAL A 321 -30.38 -5.50 -12.34
C VAL A 321 -31.05 -6.72 -11.70
N THR A 322 -32.38 -6.78 -11.83
CA THR A 322 -33.22 -7.90 -11.38
C THR A 322 -34.10 -8.47 -12.48
N ASP A 323 -34.23 -7.77 -13.61
CA ASP A 323 -35.02 -8.20 -14.76
C ASP A 323 -34.37 -9.41 -15.46
N ALA A 324 -35.16 -10.44 -15.74
CA ALA A 324 -34.65 -11.69 -16.30
C ALA A 324 -34.04 -11.53 -17.71
N ALA A 325 -34.53 -10.58 -18.51
CA ALA A 325 -33.98 -10.34 -19.84
C ALA A 325 -32.63 -9.63 -19.75
N GLU A 326 -32.48 -8.65 -18.85
CA GLU A 326 -31.20 -7.98 -18.59
C GLU A 326 -30.16 -8.94 -18.02
N LEU A 327 -30.55 -9.78 -17.04
CA LEU A 327 -29.69 -10.83 -16.50
C LEU A 327 -29.23 -11.80 -17.60
N THR A 328 -30.12 -12.16 -18.54
CA THR A 328 -29.76 -13.01 -19.68
C THR A 328 -28.72 -12.33 -20.57
N VAL A 329 -28.84 -11.03 -20.83
CA VAL A 329 -27.86 -10.26 -21.61
C VAL A 329 -26.49 -10.25 -20.93
N LEU A 330 -26.43 -9.94 -19.64
CA LEU A 330 -25.18 -9.83 -18.88
C LEU A 330 -24.49 -11.19 -18.68
N SER A 331 -25.26 -12.28 -18.64
CA SER A 331 -24.73 -13.64 -18.57
C SER A 331 -24.09 -14.14 -19.89
N ASN A 332 -24.12 -13.35 -20.97
CA ASN A 332 -23.48 -13.70 -22.25
C ASN A 332 -23.22 -12.46 -23.14
N ILE A 333 -22.44 -11.51 -22.64
CA ILE A 333 -21.95 -10.38 -23.44
C ILE A 333 -20.93 -10.89 -24.45
N THR A 334 -21.04 -10.47 -25.70
CA THR A 334 -20.06 -10.79 -26.74
C THR A 334 -19.68 -9.52 -27.52
N PRO A 335 -18.59 -9.52 -28.31
CA PRO A 335 -18.26 -8.40 -29.19
C PRO A 335 -19.34 -8.02 -30.23
N ASN A 336 -20.34 -8.88 -30.46
CA ASN A 336 -21.48 -8.60 -31.34
C ASN A 336 -22.73 -8.14 -30.57
N SER A 337 -22.70 -8.11 -29.25
CA SER A 337 -23.84 -7.67 -28.44
C SER A 337 -24.16 -6.20 -28.70
N THR A 338 -25.44 -5.85 -28.57
CA THR A 338 -25.91 -4.46 -28.58
C THR A 338 -26.99 -4.31 -27.52
N PHE A 339 -26.74 -3.49 -26.51
CA PHE A 339 -27.67 -3.26 -25.41
C PHE A 339 -27.33 -1.99 -24.65
N THR A 340 -28.30 -1.50 -23.87
CA THR A 340 -28.10 -0.51 -22.81
C THR A 340 -28.92 -0.97 -21.61
N ILE A 341 -28.28 -1.15 -20.48
CA ILE A 341 -28.90 -1.51 -19.19
C ILE A 341 -28.48 -0.43 -18.20
N GLY A 342 -29.44 0.21 -17.54
CA GLY A 342 -29.15 1.29 -16.61
C GLY A 342 -30.12 2.47 -16.66
N ASP A 343 -29.73 3.52 -15.96
CA ASP A 343 -30.38 4.82 -15.93
C ASP A 343 -29.43 5.94 -16.41
N ALA A 344 -29.76 7.20 -16.11
CA ALA A 344 -28.96 8.35 -16.55
C ALA A 344 -27.60 8.49 -15.84
N THR A 345 -27.42 7.85 -14.69
CA THR A 345 -26.22 7.95 -13.84
C THR A 345 -25.45 6.63 -13.81
N ASN A 346 -26.15 5.51 -13.70
CA ASN A 346 -25.59 4.18 -13.59
C ASN A 346 -25.98 3.36 -14.81
N TYR A 347 -25.03 3.09 -15.70
CA TYR A 347 -25.32 2.30 -16.90
C TYR A 347 -24.13 1.48 -17.38
N ILE A 348 -24.48 0.40 -18.07
CA ILE A 348 -23.60 -0.40 -18.92
C ILE A 348 -24.26 -0.53 -20.29
N SER A 349 -23.53 -0.21 -21.34
CA SER A 349 -24.00 -0.37 -22.71
C SER A 349 -22.93 -0.98 -23.59
N MET A 350 -23.36 -1.64 -24.65
CA MET A 350 -22.50 -2.17 -25.68
C MET A 350 -23.02 -1.73 -27.04
N ASP A 351 -22.13 -1.19 -27.87
CA ASP A 351 -22.36 -0.98 -29.29
C ASP A 351 -21.09 -1.39 -30.06
N SER A 352 -21.24 -2.34 -30.99
CA SER A 352 -20.19 -2.68 -31.95
C SER A 352 -18.82 -2.99 -31.30
N ALA A 353 -18.81 -3.85 -30.27
CA ALA A 353 -17.64 -4.22 -29.45
C ALA A 353 -17.05 -3.11 -28.58
N THR A 354 -17.72 -1.96 -28.48
CA THR A 354 -17.39 -0.89 -27.54
C THR A 354 -18.37 -0.93 -26.37
N LEU A 355 -17.86 -1.22 -25.17
CA LEU A 355 -18.59 -1.21 -23.92
C LEU A 355 -18.43 0.16 -23.26
N ALA A 356 -19.51 0.83 -22.91
CA ALA A 356 -19.45 2.02 -22.08
C ALA A 356 -20.01 1.71 -20.70
N ILE A 357 -19.32 2.16 -19.65
CA ILE A 357 -19.77 2.00 -18.27
C ILE A 357 -19.65 3.31 -17.50
N ASN A 358 -20.64 3.61 -16.68
CA ASN A 358 -20.61 4.71 -15.73
C ASN A 358 -21.34 4.34 -14.45
N GLY A 359 -20.81 4.76 -13.31
CA GLY A 359 -21.44 4.54 -12.00
C GLY A 359 -21.35 3.09 -11.55
N VAL A 360 -22.38 2.60 -10.85
CA VAL A 360 -22.40 1.25 -10.27
C VAL A 360 -23.54 0.42 -10.86
N ILE A 361 -23.21 -0.77 -11.34
CA ILE A 361 -24.17 -1.80 -11.76
C ILE A 361 -24.16 -2.92 -10.73
N TYR A 362 -25.33 -3.24 -10.17
CA TYR A 362 -25.50 -4.33 -9.23
C TYR A 362 -26.29 -5.46 -9.89
N ILE A 363 -25.63 -6.58 -10.21
CA ILE A 363 -26.26 -7.77 -10.77
C ILE A 363 -26.75 -8.66 -9.62
N ASP A 364 -28.04 -8.59 -9.33
CA ASP A 364 -28.67 -9.27 -8.19
C ASP A 364 -29.24 -10.66 -8.57
N ASN A 365 -29.91 -11.31 -7.62
CA ASN A 365 -30.62 -12.59 -7.79
C ASN A 365 -29.74 -13.76 -8.26
N GLY A 366 -28.45 -13.75 -7.89
CA GLY A 366 -27.49 -14.77 -8.31
C GLY A 366 -27.15 -14.69 -9.81
N GLY A 367 -27.37 -13.54 -10.44
CA GLY A 367 -27.02 -13.33 -11.84
C GLY A 367 -25.51 -13.35 -12.07
N ASP A 368 -25.10 -13.92 -13.20
CA ASP A 368 -23.70 -14.00 -13.63
C ASP A 368 -23.34 -12.85 -14.57
N LEU A 369 -22.05 -12.51 -14.63
CA LEU A 369 -21.46 -11.65 -15.65
C LEU A 369 -20.51 -12.46 -16.52
N ASN A 370 -20.87 -12.70 -17.78
CA ASN A 370 -19.97 -13.43 -18.70
C ASN A 370 -19.69 -12.62 -19.96
N MET A 371 -18.41 -12.47 -20.28
CA MET A 371 -17.93 -11.86 -21.52
C MET A 371 -17.29 -12.95 -22.39
N ASN A 372 -17.96 -13.33 -23.47
CA ASN A 372 -17.61 -14.46 -24.33
C ASN A 372 -17.19 -14.04 -25.73
N ILE A 373 -16.36 -14.87 -26.36
CA ILE A 373 -15.94 -14.70 -27.75
C ILE A 373 -17.18 -14.84 -28.66
N ALA A 374 -17.30 -13.98 -29.67
CA ALA A 374 -18.25 -14.14 -30.76
C ALA A 374 -17.50 -14.56 -32.03
N GLU A 375 -17.64 -15.81 -32.44
CA GLU A 375 -17.00 -16.38 -33.63
C GLU A 375 -15.47 -16.15 -33.60
N THR A 376 -14.94 -15.25 -34.43
CA THR A 376 -13.53 -14.86 -34.49
C THR A 376 -13.22 -13.57 -33.73
N LYS A 377 -14.24 -12.82 -33.32
CA LYS A 377 -14.08 -11.58 -32.54
C LYS A 377 -13.91 -11.93 -31.07
N LYS A 378 -12.75 -11.58 -30.53
CA LYS A 378 -12.40 -11.78 -29.12
C LYS A 378 -12.10 -10.50 -28.36
N THR A 379 -12.42 -9.32 -28.89
CA THR A 379 -12.07 -8.05 -28.21
C THR A 379 -13.32 -7.24 -27.88
N ILE A 380 -13.41 -6.83 -26.63
CA ILE A 380 -14.30 -5.78 -26.14
C ILE A 380 -13.40 -4.62 -25.71
N THR A 381 -13.65 -3.44 -26.27
CA THR A 381 -13.01 -2.19 -25.84
C THR A 381 -13.94 -1.48 -24.88
N TYR A 382 -13.51 -1.13 -23.66
CA TYR A 382 -14.36 -0.43 -22.71
C TYR A 382 -13.95 1.03 -22.49
N THR A 383 -14.93 1.92 -22.27
CA THR A 383 -14.74 3.33 -21.91
C THR A 383 -15.57 3.72 -20.70
N GLY A 384 -15.16 4.80 -20.03
CA GLY A 384 -15.82 5.33 -18.84
C GLY A 384 -15.22 4.80 -17.54
N LYS A 385 -15.86 5.15 -16.42
CA LYS A 385 -15.46 4.74 -15.07
C LYS A 385 -16.67 4.14 -14.36
N GLY A 386 -16.60 2.86 -14.04
CA GLY A 386 -17.69 2.23 -13.31
C GLY A 386 -17.33 0.86 -12.74
N ASP A 387 -18.18 0.44 -11.82
CA ASP A 387 -18.02 -0.78 -11.04
C ASP A 387 -19.22 -1.70 -11.25
N ILE A 388 -18.96 -3.00 -11.33
CA ILE A 388 -19.98 -4.03 -11.41
C ILE A 388 -19.85 -4.94 -10.20
N LEU A 389 -20.88 -4.97 -9.36
CA LEU A 389 -21.01 -5.97 -8.31
C LEU A 389 -21.90 -7.11 -8.81
N VAL A 390 -21.42 -8.35 -8.71
CA VAL A 390 -22.08 -9.55 -9.25
C VAL A 390 -22.36 -10.55 -8.15
N THR A 391 -23.63 -10.86 -7.89
CA THR A 391 -24.04 -11.84 -6.88
C THR A 391 -23.82 -13.30 -7.30
N GLY A 392 -23.71 -13.57 -8.61
CA GLY A 392 -23.27 -14.85 -9.18
C GLY A 392 -21.76 -14.90 -9.45
N ASN A 393 -21.33 -15.65 -10.47
CA ASN A 393 -19.94 -15.75 -10.88
C ASN A 393 -19.62 -14.83 -12.06
N VAL A 394 -18.33 -14.61 -12.31
CA VAL A 394 -17.82 -13.83 -13.44
C VAL A 394 -16.94 -14.68 -14.34
N ASN A 395 -17.18 -14.64 -15.65
CA ASN A 395 -16.30 -15.25 -16.65
C ASN A 395 -15.87 -14.25 -17.71
N ILE A 396 -14.56 -14.07 -17.90
CA ILE A 396 -14.01 -13.19 -18.93
C ILE A 396 -13.19 -14.03 -19.90
N ASN A 397 -13.71 -14.17 -21.11
CA ASN A 397 -13.17 -15.01 -22.17
C ASN A 397 -12.77 -14.20 -23.41
N VAL A 398 -12.59 -12.89 -23.26
CA VAL A 398 -12.24 -11.95 -24.33
C VAL A 398 -11.04 -11.12 -23.92
N ASN A 399 -10.35 -10.52 -24.88
CA ASN A 399 -9.59 -9.31 -24.63
C ASN A 399 -10.55 -8.24 -24.11
N LEU A 400 -10.23 -7.69 -22.96
CA LEU A 400 -10.99 -6.63 -22.31
C LEU A 400 -10.03 -5.45 -22.12
N LEU A 401 -10.10 -4.48 -23.01
CA LEU A 401 -9.07 -3.44 -23.14
C LEU A 401 -9.69 -2.05 -23.11
N THR A 402 -8.95 -1.05 -22.66
CA THR A 402 -9.28 0.35 -22.93
C THR A 402 -8.95 0.71 -24.40
N PRO A 403 -9.42 1.87 -24.92
CA PRO A 403 -9.09 2.31 -26.27
C PRO A 403 -7.57 2.33 -26.49
N TYR A 404 -7.14 2.12 -27.73
CA TYR A 404 -5.73 2.27 -28.08
C TYR A 404 -5.34 3.75 -28.11
N SER A 405 -5.09 4.31 -26.92
CA SER A 405 -4.61 5.67 -26.74
C SER A 405 -3.69 5.76 -25.52
N PRO A 406 -2.75 6.74 -25.50
CA PRO A 406 -1.86 6.97 -24.37
C PRO A 406 -2.65 7.10 -23.07
N ASN A 407 -2.22 6.37 -22.03
CA ASN A 407 -2.76 6.47 -20.67
C ASN A 407 -4.30 6.31 -20.59
N SER A 408 -4.87 5.55 -21.52
CA SER A 408 -6.30 5.24 -21.55
C SER A 408 -6.75 4.46 -20.32
N PHE A 409 -5.85 3.71 -19.68
CA PHE A 409 -5.99 3.13 -18.35
C PHE A 409 -4.98 3.81 -17.42
N PRO A 410 -5.36 4.30 -16.22
CA PRO A 410 -6.66 4.12 -15.55
C PRO A 410 -7.69 5.22 -15.85
N THR A 411 -7.52 6.04 -16.90
CA THR A 411 -8.53 7.07 -17.28
C THR A 411 -9.91 6.46 -17.51
N ASN A 412 -9.95 5.32 -18.19
CA ASN A 412 -11.10 4.43 -18.25
C ASN A 412 -10.84 3.26 -17.31
N ILE A 413 -11.74 3.00 -16.37
CA ILE A 413 -11.59 1.94 -15.39
C ILE A 413 -12.88 1.12 -15.29
N LEU A 414 -12.69 -0.19 -15.26
CA LEU A 414 -13.75 -1.15 -15.02
C LEU A 414 -13.37 -1.94 -13.78
N GLY A 415 -14.15 -1.74 -12.72
CA GLY A 415 -14.10 -2.54 -11.51
C GLY A 415 -15.11 -3.67 -11.57
N VAL A 416 -14.72 -4.88 -11.16
CA VAL A 416 -15.64 -6.00 -11.01
C VAL A 416 -15.43 -6.64 -9.66
N MET A 417 -16.52 -6.77 -8.90
CA MET A 417 -16.53 -7.36 -7.56
C MET A 417 -17.55 -8.50 -7.52
N THR A 418 -17.22 -9.58 -6.82
CA THR A 418 -18.15 -10.69 -6.53
C THR A 418 -17.75 -11.40 -5.25
N PRO A 419 -18.71 -11.86 -4.42
CA PRO A 419 -18.41 -12.75 -3.31
C PRO A 419 -18.01 -14.17 -3.76
N ASN A 420 -18.17 -14.47 -5.06
CA ASN A 420 -17.89 -15.78 -5.63
C ASN A 420 -16.61 -15.77 -6.47
N ASN A 421 -16.65 -16.47 -7.62
CA ASN A 421 -15.49 -16.73 -8.45
C ASN A 421 -15.41 -15.78 -9.65
N ILE A 422 -14.18 -15.39 -10.00
CA ILE A 422 -13.86 -14.79 -11.30
C ILE A 422 -12.93 -15.72 -12.07
N THR A 423 -13.28 -16.04 -13.32
CA THR A 423 -12.46 -16.90 -14.17
C THR A 423 -12.11 -16.23 -15.50
N PHE A 424 -10.80 -16.21 -15.81
CA PHE A 424 -10.25 -15.89 -17.12
C PHE A 424 -9.84 -17.19 -17.82
N ASN A 425 -10.69 -17.70 -18.72
CA ASN A 425 -10.55 -19.07 -19.26
C ASN A 425 -10.16 -19.13 -20.74
N ALA A 426 -10.22 -18.02 -21.47
CA ALA A 426 -9.78 -17.98 -22.87
C ALA A 426 -8.24 -17.94 -22.98
N ALA A 427 -7.71 -18.52 -24.06
CA ALA A 427 -6.27 -18.56 -24.30
C ALA A 427 -5.78 -17.25 -24.90
N ASN A 428 -4.61 -16.77 -24.45
CA ASN A 428 -3.90 -15.63 -25.03
C ASN A 428 -4.82 -14.40 -25.16
N ILE A 429 -5.45 -14.03 -24.04
CA ILE A 429 -6.26 -12.82 -23.93
C ILE A 429 -5.52 -11.76 -23.12
N ASN A 430 -5.80 -10.50 -23.43
CA ASN A 430 -5.28 -9.35 -22.72
C ASN A 430 -6.41 -8.67 -21.95
N VAL A 431 -6.26 -8.52 -20.65
CA VAL A 431 -7.28 -7.98 -19.75
C VAL A 431 -6.74 -6.77 -19.02
N MET A 432 -7.52 -5.68 -19.01
CA MET A 432 -7.26 -4.48 -18.23
C MET A 432 -8.44 -4.22 -17.30
N GLY A 433 -8.17 -3.96 -16.02
CA GLY A 433 -9.23 -3.68 -15.03
C GLY A 433 -8.81 -4.02 -13.60
N VAL A 434 -9.75 -3.86 -12.67
CA VAL A 434 -9.56 -4.23 -11.26
C VAL A 434 -10.62 -5.24 -10.85
N PHE A 435 -10.19 -6.33 -10.22
CA PHE A 435 -11.05 -7.50 -10.01
C PHE A 435 -10.94 -8.00 -8.59
N LEU A 436 -12.09 -8.06 -7.90
CA LEU A 436 -12.24 -8.72 -6.62
C LEU A 436 -13.19 -9.90 -6.72
N GLY A 437 -12.67 -11.09 -6.44
CA GLY A 437 -13.45 -12.31 -6.31
C GLY A 437 -13.15 -12.88 -4.94
N GLU A 438 -14.06 -12.75 -3.99
CA GLU A 438 -13.77 -13.10 -2.59
C GLU A 438 -13.38 -14.56 -2.44
N ASP A 439 -14.13 -15.48 -3.03
CA ASP A 439 -13.82 -16.91 -2.94
C ASP A 439 -12.52 -17.22 -3.69
N ARG A 440 -12.52 -16.97 -5.00
CA ARG A 440 -11.39 -17.35 -5.85
C ARG A 440 -11.34 -16.60 -7.17
N ILE A 441 -10.12 -16.27 -7.59
CA ILE A 441 -9.82 -15.83 -8.96
C ILE A 441 -8.97 -16.89 -9.67
N THR A 442 -9.29 -17.17 -10.93
CA THR A 442 -8.51 -18.11 -11.76
C THR A 442 -8.09 -17.47 -13.06
N VAL A 443 -6.79 -17.41 -13.31
CA VAL A 443 -6.20 -16.89 -14.55
C VAL A 443 -5.55 -18.04 -15.32
N LYS A 444 -6.00 -18.31 -16.54
CA LYS A 444 -5.54 -19.47 -17.33
C LYS A 444 -4.88 -19.05 -18.65
N LYS A 445 -4.05 -19.94 -19.21
CA LYS A 445 -3.67 -19.99 -20.63
C LYS A 445 -2.97 -18.72 -21.15
N GLN A 446 -1.86 -18.31 -20.53
CA GLN A 446 -1.02 -17.19 -20.98
C GLN A 446 -1.81 -15.89 -21.18
N THR A 447 -2.69 -15.57 -20.23
CA THR A 447 -3.36 -14.26 -20.17
C THR A 447 -2.36 -13.19 -19.72
N ASP A 448 -2.32 -12.07 -20.43
CA ASP A 448 -1.69 -10.84 -19.95
C ASP A 448 -2.76 -10.01 -19.21
N PHE A 449 -2.57 -9.83 -17.92
CA PHE A 449 -3.46 -9.06 -17.05
C PHE A 449 -2.77 -7.76 -16.63
N VAL A 450 -3.43 -6.62 -16.79
CA VAL A 450 -2.91 -5.29 -16.41
C VAL A 450 -3.89 -4.63 -15.44
N GLY A 451 -3.43 -4.35 -14.23
CA GLY A 451 -4.25 -3.78 -13.14
C GLY A 451 -3.98 -4.49 -11.81
N SER A 452 -5.04 -4.71 -11.03
CA SER A 452 -4.93 -5.30 -9.69
C SER A 452 -5.98 -6.39 -9.43
N ILE A 453 -5.57 -7.43 -8.68
CA ILE A 453 -6.39 -8.58 -8.32
C ILE A 453 -6.50 -8.67 -6.79
N VAL A 454 -7.72 -8.80 -6.28
CA VAL A 454 -8.00 -9.03 -4.86
C VAL A 454 -8.81 -10.32 -4.70
N SER A 455 -8.31 -11.30 -3.94
CA SER A 455 -9.03 -12.58 -3.77
C SER A 455 -8.56 -13.35 -2.53
N ASN A 456 -9.42 -14.19 -1.92
CA ASN A 456 -8.89 -15.11 -0.90
C ASN A 456 -7.98 -16.17 -1.52
N TYR A 457 -8.26 -16.64 -2.73
CA TYR A 457 -7.48 -17.70 -3.37
C TYR A 457 -7.26 -17.44 -4.87
N LEU A 458 -5.99 -17.46 -5.29
CA LEU A 458 -5.59 -17.20 -6.67
C LEU A 458 -5.01 -18.47 -7.31
N ASP A 459 -5.65 -18.92 -8.40
CA ASP A 459 -5.28 -20.12 -9.16
C ASP A 459 -4.74 -19.71 -10.55
N LEU A 460 -3.42 -19.77 -10.72
CA LEU A 460 -2.69 -19.36 -11.91
C LEU A 460 -2.28 -20.59 -12.72
N GLN A 461 -2.81 -20.71 -13.93
CA GLN A 461 -2.64 -21.90 -14.76
C GLN A 461 -2.02 -21.56 -16.10
N GLN A 462 -0.97 -22.30 -16.48
CA GLN A 462 -0.27 -22.15 -17.77
C GLN A 462 0.33 -20.74 -17.96
N THR A 463 1.08 -20.29 -16.95
CA THR A 463 1.98 -19.14 -16.97
C THR A 463 1.37 -17.86 -17.55
N PRO A 464 0.35 -17.27 -16.89
CA PRO A 464 -0.07 -15.91 -17.18
C PRO A 464 1.00 -14.89 -16.78
N HIS A 465 0.86 -13.67 -17.30
CA HIS A 465 1.60 -12.50 -16.83
C HIS A 465 0.63 -11.49 -16.21
N ILE A 466 1.03 -10.90 -15.10
CA ILE A 466 0.19 -9.98 -14.33
C ILE A 466 1.01 -8.74 -14.03
N TYR A 467 0.53 -7.57 -14.42
CA TYR A 467 1.26 -6.31 -14.36
C TYR A 467 0.50 -5.27 -13.55
N GLN A 468 1.14 -4.74 -12.52
CA GLN A 468 0.64 -3.59 -11.77
C GLN A 468 0.54 -2.37 -12.68
N VAL A 469 -0.29 -1.42 -12.27
CA VAL A 469 -0.23 -0.03 -12.76
C VAL A 469 -0.09 0.86 -11.52
N PRO A 470 1.09 1.45 -11.23
CA PRO A 470 1.34 2.12 -9.94
C PRO A 470 0.31 3.19 -9.57
N VAL A 471 -0.12 4.01 -10.53
CA VAL A 471 -1.11 5.08 -10.27
C VAL A 471 -2.55 4.58 -10.13
N LEU A 472 -2.80 3.27 -10.14
CA LEU A 472 -4.15 2.72 -10.16
C LEU A 472 -4.93 3.00 -8.88
N ALA A 473 -4.30 2.82 -7.71
CA ALA A 473 -4.96 2.96 -6.40
C ALA A 473 -5.53 4.38 -6.17
N THR A 474 -4.90 5.40 -6.75
CA THR A 474 -5.35 6.81 -6.67
C THR A 474 -6.34 7.20 -7.77
N ASN A 475 -6.57 6.33 -8.75
CA ASN A 475 -7.47 6.57 -9.90
C ASN A 475 -8.71 5.67 -9.93
N LEU A 476 -8.89 4.84 -8.90
CA LEU A 476 -10.02 3.92 -8.76
C LEU A 476 -11.37 4.64 -8.87
N SER A 477 -12.39 3.88 -9.25
CA SER A 477 -13.75 4.33 -9.04
C SER A 477 -14.02 4.43 -7.53
N PRO A 478 -14.72 5.48 -7.06
CA PRO A 478 -14.96 5.70 -5.62
C PRO A 478 -15.80 4.60 -4.94
N ASN A 479 -16.40 3.69 -5.72
CA ASN A 479 -17.26 2.62 -5.21
C ASN A 479 -16.59 1.23 -5.25
N MET A 480 -15.29 1.15 -5.55
CA MET A 480 -14.52 -0.05 -5.26
C MET A 480 -14.35 -0.18 -3.75
N ILE A 481 -14.58 -1.39 -3.21
CA ILE A 481 -14.34 -1.65 -1.78
C ILE A 481 -12.88 -1.40 -1.44
N ALA A 482 -12.61 -0.77 -0.29
CA ALA A 482 -11.27 -0.30 0.08
C ALA A 482 -10.58 0.56 -1.01
N GLY A 483 -11.37 1.23 -1.86
CA GLY A 483 -10.88 2.07 -2.96
C GLY A 483 -10.36 3.44 -2.54
N GLY A 484 -10.55 3.84 -1.28
CA GLY A 484 -9.85 4.99 -0.71
C GLY A 484 -8.43 4.60 -0.31
N PRO A 485 -7.43 5.48 -0.51
CA PRO A 485 -6.08 5.19 -0.06
C PRO A 485 -6.05 5.06 1.47
N VAL A 486 -5.38 4.03 1.96
CA VAL A 486 -5.17 3.83 3.39
C VAL A 486 -3.75 4.28 3.71
N TRP A 487 -3.57 5.60 3.83
CA TRP A 487 -2.28 6.17 4.15
C TRP A 487 -1.89 5.85 5.58
N VAL A 488 -0.82 5.08 5.73
CA VAL A 488 -0.20 4.78 7.02
C VAL A 488 1.16 5.45 7.06
N ILE A 489 1.35 6.24 8.10
CA ILE A 489 2.61 6.91 8.37
C ILE A 489 3.43 6.06 9.33
N GLY A 490 4.68 5.80 8.96
CA GLY A 490 5.60 4.97 9.72
C GLY A 490 6.90 5.71 10.03
N VAL A 491 7.43 5.53 11.24
CA VAL A 491 8.80 5.93 11.58
C VAL A 491 9.72 4.75 11.25
N ARG A 492 10.48 4.84 10.14
CA ARG A 492 11.39 3.75 9.74
C ARG A 492 12.64 3.69 10.61
N THR A 493 13.13 4.85 11.04
CA THR A 493 14.23 4.95 11.99
C THR A 493 14.11 6.24 12.78
N TRP A 494 14.62 6.22 14.01
CA TRP A 494 14.77 7.43 14.80
C TRP A 494 16.07 7.41 15.57
N ARG A 495 16.58 8.59 15.85
CA ARG A 495 17.72 8.79 16.75
C ARG A 495 17.49 9.98 17.63
N GLU A 496 17.99 9.87 18.85
CA GLU A 496 18.20 11.04 19.68
C GLU A 496 19.49 11.74 19.25
N LEU A 497 19.41 13.04 18.97
CA LEU A 497 20.58 13.86 18.76
C LEU A 497 21.08 14.36 20.11
N LYS A 498 22.37 14.09 20.40
CA LYS A 498 23.03 14.71 21.55
C LYS A 498 23.26 16.19 21.23
N GLY A 499 22.52 17.05 21.92
CA GLY A 499 22.69 18.50 21.90
C GLY A 499 23.95 18.97 22.61
#